data_AF-A0A497CQU1-F1
#
_entry.id   AF-A0A497CQU1-F1
#
_cell.length_a   1.000
_cell.length_b   1.000
_cell.length_c   1.000
_cell.angle_alpha   90.00
_cell.angle_beta   90.00
_cell.angle_gamma   90.00
#
_symmetry.space_group_name_H-M   'P 1'
#
loop_
_entity.id
_entity.type
_entity.pdbx_description
1 polymer ?
#
loop_
_entity_poly.entity_id
_entity_poly.type
_entity_poly.pdbx_seq_one_letter_code
_entity_poly.pdbx_strand_id
1 'polypeptide(L)' 'MRTSEIIQELQDLPFQKRIYVIEKVIQSIRKQETVNAMNIAAETLRSDYETDKELTAFTDLDFESFYEAK' A
#
# COMPACT_ATOMS: atom_id res chain seq x y z
N MET A 1 -27.63 -7.91 5.81
CA MET A 1 -27.82 -7.83 4.35
C MET A 1 -27.09 -8.98 3.69
N ARG A 2 -27.82 -9.79 2.92
CA ARG A 2 -27.24 -10.83 2.07
C ARG A 2 -26.77 -10.20 0.76
N THR A 3 -25.80 -10.81 0.09
CA THR A 3 -25.31 -10.33 -1.21
C THR A 3 -26.43 -10.19 -2.24
N SER A 4 -27.41 -11.10 -2.20
CA SER A 4 -28.61 -11.05 -3.04
C SER A 4 -29.44 -9.78 -2.82
N GLU A 5 -29.57 -9.31 -1.58
CA GLU A 5 -30.33 -8.10 -1.23
C GLU A 5 -29.62 -6.84 -1.74
N ILE A 6 -28.29 -6.79 -1.63
CA ILE A 6 -27.48 -5.69 -2.19
C ILE A 6 -27.62 -5.62 -3.70
N ILE A 7 -27.57 -6.77 -4.39
CA ILE A 7 -27.71 -6.80 -5.86
C ILE A 7 -29.10 -6.30 -6.28
N GLN A 8 -30.15 -6.70 -5.55
CA GLN A 8 -31.52 -6.24 -5.79
C GLN A 8 -31.61 -4.72 -5.63
N GLU A 9 -31.14 -4.17 -4.52
CA GLU A 9 -31.15 -2.72 -4.27
C GLU A 9 -30.36 -1.95 -5.33
N LEU A 10 -29.21 -2.47 -5.76
CA LEU A 10 -28.43 -1.86 -6.85
C LEU A 10 -29.18 -1.87 -8.18
N GLN A 11 -29.98 -2.89 -8.48
CA GLN A 11 -30.80 -2.94 -9.69
C GLN A 11 -31.93 -1.91 -9.66
N ASP A 12 -32.52 -1.68 -8.48
CA ASP A 12 -33.62 -0.75 -8.25
C ASP A 12 -33.17 0.73 -8.27
N LEU A 13 -31.86 1.00 -8.25
CA LEU A 13 -31.33 2.35 -8.32
C LEU A 13 -31.56 3.01 -9.70
N PRO A 14 -31.84 4.33 -9.74
CA PRO A 14 -31.79 5.11 -10.96
C PRO A 14 -30.48 4.93 -11.72
N PHE A 15 -30.54 4.93 -13.05
CA PHE A 15 -29.37 4.68 -13.92
C PHE A 15 -28.13 5.50 -13.54
N GLN A 16 -28.30 6.80 -13.28
CA GLN A 16 -27.20 7.69 -12.87
C GLN A 16 -26.52 7.24 -11.57
N LYS A 17 -27.31 6.78 -10.58
CA LYS A 17 -26.78 6.26 -9.32
C LYS A 17 -26.06 4.93 -9.49
N ARG A 18 -26.54 4.07 -10.40
CA ARG A 18 -25.85 2.81 -10.75
C ARG A 18 -24.48 3.08 -11.36
N ILE A 19 -24.38 4.04 -12.28
CA ILE A 19 -23.08 4.46 -12.85
C ILE A 19 -22.15 4.99 -11.75
N TYR A 20 -22.65 5.84 -10.86
CA TYR A 20 -21.85 6.38 -9.75
C TYR A 20 -21.29 5.26 -8.84
N VAL A 21 -22.10 4.26 -8.51
CA VAL A 21 -21.63 3.11 -7.71
C VAL A 21 -20.53 2.35 -8.44
N ILE A 22 -20.71 2.08 -9.74
CA ILE A 22 -19.70 1.38 -10.56
C ILE A 22 -18.37 2.15 -10.54
N GLU A 23 -18.41 3.47 -10.73
CA GLU A 23 -17.21 4.32 -10.68
C GLU A 23 -16.48 4.20 -9.33
N LYS A 24 -17.23 4.28 -8.23
CA LYS A 24 -16.66 4.17 -6.88
C LYS A 24 -16.07 2.78 -6.60
N VAL A 25 -16.71 1.73 -7.10
CA VAL A 25 -16.20 0.36 -6.98
C VAL A 25 -14.88 0.22 -7.76
N ILE A 26 -14.82 0.69 -9.00
CA ILE A 26 -13.58 0.67 -9.80
C ILE A 26 -12.46 1.47 -9.11
N GLN A 27 -12.79 2.67 -8.60
CA GLN A 27 -11.84 3.50 -7.86
C GLN A 27 -11.30 2.77 -6.62
N SER A 28 -12.17 2.08 -5.87
CA SER A 28 -11.79 1.32 -4.68
C SER A 28 -10.86 0.16 -5.02
N ILE A 29 -11.14 -0.59 -6.10
CA ILE A 29 -10.31 -1.72 -6.54
C ILE A 29 -8.90 -1.24 -6.89
N ARG A 30 -8.77 -0.17 -7.68
CA ARG A 30 -7.47 0.41 -8.05
C ARG A 30 -6.69 0.92 -6.83
N LYS A 31 -7.38 1.54 -5.87
CA LYS A 31 -6.75 2.02 -4.63
C LYS A 31 -6.21 0.84 -3.82
N GLN A 32 -6.96 -0.25 -3.71
CA GLN A 32 -6.51 -1.45 -3.00
C GLN A 32 -5.25 -2.05 -3.63
N GLU A 33 -5.21 -2.15 -4.96
CA GLU A 33 -4.03 -2.64 -5.70
C GLU A 33 -2.80 -1.77 -5.42
N THR A 34 -2.95 -0.44 -5.45
CA THR A 34 -1.85 0.49 -5.18
C THR A 34 -1.34 0.37 -3.74
N VAL A 35 -2.24 0.27 -2.76
CA VAL A 35 -1.88 0.07 -1.36
C VAL A 35 -1.16 -1.25 -1.16
N ASN A 36 -1.64 -2.33 -1.79
CA ASN A 36 -0.99 -3.63 -1.70
C ASN A 36 0.42 -3.61 -2.32
N ALA A 37 0.58 -3.00 -3.49
CA ALA A 37 1.88 -2.86 -4.13
C ALA A 37 2.86 -2.07 -3.27
N MET A 38 2.40 -0.96 -2.66
CA MET A 38 3.21 -0.17 -1.73
C MET A 38 3.62 -0.97 -0.49
N ASN A 39 2.71 -1.74 0.09
CA ASN A 39 3.01 -2.58 1.25
C ASN A 39 4.04 -3.66 0.93
N ILE A 40 3.91 -4.31 -0.24
CA ILE A 40 4.88 -5.30 -0.70
C ILE A 40 6.25 -4.65 -0.88
N ALA A 41 6.32 -3.50 -1.57
CA ALA A 41 7.56 -2.78 -1.78
C ALA A 41 8.22 -2.35 -0.46
N ALA A 42 7.44 -1.85 0.50
CA ALA A 42 7.93 -1.47 1.82
C ALA A 42 8.48 -2.68 2.60
N GLU A 43 7.78 -3.82 2.55
CA GLU A 43 8.22 -5.04 3.23
C GLU A 43 9.46 -5.65 2.60
N THR A 44 9.54 -5.65 1.26
CA THR A 44 10.76 -6.04 0.53
C THR A 44 11.93 -5.13 0.92
N LEU A 45 11.74 -3.81 0.89
CA LEU A 45 12.78 -2.86 1.28
C LEU A 45 13.24 -3.07 2.72
N ARG A 46 12.30 -3.27 3.66
CA ARG A 46 12.61 -3.57 5.07
C ARG A 46 13.46 -4.85 5.19
N SER A 47 13.06 -5.91 4.50
CA SER A 47 13.78 -7.18 4.48
C SER A 47 15.20 -7.03 3.92
N ASP A 48 15.37 -6.23 2.87
CA ASP A 48 16.68 -5.97 2.27
C ASP A 48 17.58 -5.22 3.28
N TYR A 49 17.07 -4.18 3.96
CA TYR A 49 17.82 -3.48 5.02
C TYR A 49 18.22 -4.37 6.20
N GLU A 50 17.43 -5.39 6.53
CA GLU A 50 17.74 -6.32 7.64
C GLU A 50 18.79 -7.37 7.27
N THR A 51 18.96 -7.67 5.98
CA THR A 51 19.76 -8.82 5.54
C THR A 51 20.96 -8.45 4.68
N ASP A 52 20.89 -7.36 3.94
CA ASP A 52 21.96 -6.85 3.10
C ASP A 52 22.82 -5.83 3.87
N LYS A 53 24.02 -6.28 4.25
CA LYS A 53 24.99 -5.45 4.98
C LYS A 53 25.56 -4.30 4.15
N GLU A 54 25.50 -4.38 2.81
CA GLU A 54 25.92 -3.26 1.96
C GLU A 54 24.96 -2.08 2.12
N LEU A 55 23.66 -2.34 2.34
CA LEU A 55 22.65 -1.29 2.56
C LEU A 55 22.79 -0.58 3.92
N THR A 56 23.47 -1.19 4.89
CA THR A 56 23.73 -0.62 6.23
C THR A 56 25.20 -0.34 6.50
N ALA A 57 26.07 -0.44 5.50
CA ALA A 57 27.53 -0.35 5.68
C ALA A 57 27.99 0.95 6.36
N PHE A 58 27.26 2.05 6.14
CA PHE A 58 27.55 3.34 6.77
C PHE A 58 26.89 3.51 8.15
N THR A 59 25.82 2.77 8.44
CA THR A 59 25.15 2.80 9.76
C THR A 59 26.08 2.27 10.86
N ASP A 60 26.93 1.29 10.53
CA ASP A 60 27.91 0.76 11.47
C ASP A 60 28.99 1.80 11.83
N LEU A 61 29.25 2.76 10.94
CA LEU A 61 30.22 3.85 11.15
C LEU A 61 29.69 4.95 12.09
N ASP A 62 28.37 5.09 12.24
CA ASP A 62 27.76 6.07 13.15
C ASP A 62 28.10 5.79 14.63
N PHE A 63 28.46 4.54 14.94
CA PHE A 63 28.89 4.12 16.28
C PHE A 63 30.40 4.21 16.48
N GLU A 64 31.17 4.56 15.45
CA GLU A 64 32.60 4.81 15.60
C GLU A 64 32.86 6.15 16.31
N SER A 65 33.86 6.18 17.18
CA SER A 65 34.25 7.41 17.86
C SER A 65 34.82 8.39 16.84
N PHE A 66 34.11 9.50 16.59
CA PHE A 66 34.57 10.57 15.72
C PHE A 66 35.93 11.09 16.18
N TYR A 67 36.97 10.85 15.37
CA TYR A 67 38.28 11.45 15.57
C TYR A 67 38.29 12.83 14.92
N GLU A 68 38.03 13.86 15.71
CA GLU A 68 38.22 15.24 15.27
C GLU A 68 39.73 15.48 15.06
N ALA A 69 40.12 15.76 13.82
CA ALA A 69 41.50 16.11 13.51
C ALA A 69 41.83 17.49 14.13
N LYS A 70 42.81 17.52 15.03
CA LYS A 70 43.36 18.75 15.61
C LYS A 70 44.26 19.51 14.65
#